data_AF-A0A3M1PHD9-F1
#
_entry.id   AF-A0A3M1PHD9-F1
#
_cell.length_a   1.000
_cell.length_b   1.000
_cell.length_c   1.000
_cell.angle_alpha   90.00
_cell.angle_beta   90.00
_cell.angle_gamma   90.00
#
_symmetry.space_group_name_H-M   'P 1'
#
loop_
_entity.id
_entity.type
_entity.pdbx_description
1 polymer ?
#
loop_
_entity_poly.entity_id
_entity_poly.type
_entity_poly.pdbx_seq_one_letter_code
_entity_poly.pdbx_strand_id
1 'polypeptide(L)'
;MRLGAGQEFRGEGILAVTKALLQSGVAYLGGYQGAPISHLMDVFADAVPLLEELGVHFEQSASEAAAAAMLAASVNYPLRGAVSWKSVVGTNVASDALSNVASGGVRGGAMIIIGEDYGEGSSIMQERTHAFAMKSQMWLLDPRPHLPKIVEMVERGFELSEASNTPVMLELRIRACHVYGRFIAKDNRPPAFRLQDAMNSPVRDTNRIVLPPANFLHEIEKVERRLPAAIRWLEEQRLNEFFGPADGDIGIIVQGGIFNTLMRALYRLGLADIYGNSRIPIYVMNVTYPYLESEIVGFCADKRAVLMVEEGQPEFIEQALNHILRKKNLTTRVFGKDVLPLAGEYTGAVLFEGVQKFLEAVDRLDERKPLLPAPVAEAAEKLKPVVPPRPAGFCTGCPERPIFSAMKILEREMGPVHVSCDIGCHLFSILPPFNIGNTTMGYGLGWAGASAFNVRGAKRTIAVMGDGGFWHNGLNSGVVNAVFNRNDNILLVVDNNYSAATGGQDLPSS
;
A
#
# COMPACT_ATOMS: atom_id res chain seq x y z
N MET A 1 -22.58 -8.51 -0.97
CA MET A 1 -21.68 -9.40 -0.18
C MET A 1 -22.20 -10.83 0.03
N ARG A 2 -23.52 -11.08 0.05
CA ARG A 2 -24.11 -12.43 0.23
C ARG A 2 -24.18 -13.31 -1.03
N LEU A 3 -23.48 -12.94 -2.11
CA LEU A 3 -23.50 -13.71 -3.35
C LEU A 3 -22.86 -15.09 -3.13
N GLY A 4 -23.56 -16.16 -3.47
CA GLY A 4 -23.11 -17.55 -3.38
C GLY A 4 -22.42 -18.05 -4.65
N ALA A 5 -22.05 -19.32 -4.63
CA ALA A 5 -21.36 -19.98 -5.73
C ALA A 5 -22.12 -19.85 -7.07
N GLY A 6 -21.41 -19.43 -8.11
CA GLY A 6 -21.97 -19.30 -9.46
C GLY A 6 -22.70 -17.98 -9.72
N GLN A 7 -22.93 -17.15 -8.69
CA GLN A 7 -23.53 -15.82 -8.87
C GLN A 7 -22.48 -14.80 -9.33
N GLU A 8 -22.86 -13.90 -10.23
CA GLU A 8 -21.95 -12.86 -10.74
C GLU A 8 -21.91 -11.68 -9.75
N PHE A 9 -20.70 -11.36 -9.26
CA PHE A 9 -20.44 -10.12 -8.56
C PHE A 9 -20.18 -9.00 -9.58
N ARG A 10 -20.72 -7.80 -9.31
CA ARG A 10 -20.38 -6.56 -10.03
C ARG A 10 -20.12 -5.46 -9.01
N GLY A 11 -19.00 -4.77 -9.13
CA GLY A 11 -18.61 -3.76 -8.14
C GLY A 11 -17.16 -3.29 -8.29
N GLU A 12 -16.74 -2.49 -7.32
CA GLU A 12 -15.39 -1.96 -7.21
C GLU A 12 -14.41 -2.99 -6.61
N GLY A 13 -13.11 -2.72 -6.78
CA GLY A 13 -12.01 -3.56 -6.32
C GLY A 13 -12.06 -3.87 -4.82
N ILE A 14 -12.27 -2.86 -3.98
CA ILE A 14 -12.32 -3.01 -2.52
C ILE A 14 -13.45 -3.94 -2.04
N LEU A 15 -14.61 -3.92 -2.70
CA LEU A 15 -15.74 -4.81 -2.41
C LEU A 15 -15.41 -6.24 -2.84
N ALA A 16 -14.69 -6.41 -3.95
CA ALA A 16 -14.23 -7.71 -4.40
C ALA A 16 -13.16 -8.30 -3.46
N VAL A 17 -12.25 -7.49 -2.92
CA VAL A 17 -11.30 -7.91 -1.87
C VAL A 17 -12.07 -8.41 -0.65
N THR A 18 -13.04 -7.64 -0.16
CA THR A 18 -13.86 -8.05 0.99
C THR A 18 -14.59 -9.37 0.70
N LYS A 19 -15.14 -9.52 -0.50
CA LYS A 19 -15.83 -10.76 -0.90
C LYS A 19 -14.86 -11.94 -0.94
N ALA A 20 -13.65 -11.73 -1.43
CA ALA A 20 -12.60 -12.74 -1.45
C ALA A 20 -12.15 -13.15 -0.04
N LEU A 21 -12.07 -12.21 0.92
CA LEU A 21 -11.80 -12.50 2.32
C LEU A 21 -12.87 -13.43 2.92
N LEU A 22 -14.15 -13.11 2.71
CA LEU A 22 -15.28 -13.94 3.17
C LEU A 22 -15.30 -15.33 2.52
N GLN A 23 -14.92 -15.43 1.24
CA GLN A 23 -14.78 -16.72 0.54
C GLN A 23 -13.58 -17.54 1.04
N SER A 24 -12.59 -16.88 1.64
CA SER A 24 -11.35 -17.50 2.12
C SER A 24 -11.47 -18.04 3.54
N GLY A 25 -12.59 -17.84 4.25
CA GLY A 25 -12.77 -18.34 5.61
C GLY A 25 -11.88 -17.62 6.62
N VAL A 26 -11.78 -16.29 6.50
CA VAL A 26 -11.10 -15.45 7.50
C VAL A 26 -11.78 -15.58 8.86
N ALA A 27 -10.99 -15.59 9.93
CA ALA A 27 -11.45 -15.64 11.30
C ALA A 27 -11.49 -14.25 11.96
N TYR A 28 -10.62 -13.33 11.51
CA TYR A 28 -10.63 -11.95 11.96
C TYR A 28 -10.16 -10.98 10.89
N LEU A 29 -10.66 -9.75 11.01
CA LEU A 29 -10.34 -8.59 10.19
C LEU A 29 -10.02 -7.41 11.10
N GLY A 30 -9.01 -6.62 10.74
CA GLY A 30 -8.72 -5.37 11.43
C GLY A 30 -8.04 -4.35 10.54
N GLY A 31 -7.75 -3.17 11.08
CA GLY A 31 -7.06 -2.15 10.31
C GLY A 31 -7.18 -0.75 10.87
N TYR A 32 -6.44 0.15 10.25
CA TYR A 32 -6.49 1.58 10.47
C TYR A 32 -6.78 2.29 9.15
N GLN A 33 -7.71 3.24 9.16
CA GLN A 33 -8.17 3.91 7.95
C GLN A 33 -7.07 4.74 7.29
N GLY A 34 -7.02 4.70 5.96
CA GLY A 34 -6.15 5.58 5.20
C GLY A 34 -6.30 5.41 3.70
N ALA A 35 -6.33 6.52 2.98
CA ALA A 35 -6.39 6.50 1.52
C ALA A 35 -5.09 5.89 0.94
N PRO A 36 -5.17 5.15 -0.18
CA PRO A 36 -6.31 5.01 -1.10
C PRO A 36 -7.31 3.90 -0.75
N ILE A 37 -7.12 3.16 0.35
CA ILE A 37 -7.98 2.03 0.73
C ILE A 37 -8.86 2.32 1.95
N SER A 38 -9.10 3.60 2.28
CA SER A 38 -9.89 4.00 3.45
C SER A 38 -11.27 3.35 3.48
N HIS A 39 -11.91 3.25 2.32
CA HIS A 39 -13.23 2.64 2.18
C HIS A 39 -13.28 1.15 2.50
N LEU A 40 -12.14 0.45 2.56
CA LEU A 40 -12.15 -0.95 2.95
C LEU A 40 -12.61 -1.13 4.40
N MET A 41 -12.24 -0.21 5.30
CA MET A 41 -12.69 -0.24 6.69
C MET A 41 -14.19 0.07 6.80
N ASP A 42 -14.69 1.04 6.02
CA ASP A 42 -16.12 1.35 5.94
C ASP A 42 -16.91 0.12 5.48
N VAL A 43 -16.42 -0.58 4.45
CA VAL A 43 -17.03 -1.82 3.92
C VAL A 43 -17.05 -2.93 4.97
N PHE A 44 -16.00 -3.05 5.80
CA PHE A 44 -15.98 -4.03 6.89
C PHE A 44 -17.00 -3.67 7.99
N ALA A 45 -17.08 -2.39 8.38
CA ALA A 45 -18.04 -1.91 9.35
C ALA A 45 -19.49 -2.15 8.89
N ASP A 46 -19.80 -1.83 7.63
CA ASP A 46 -21.12 -2.10 7.03
C ASP A 46 -21.43 -3.60 6.92
N ALA A 47 -20.40 -4.45 6.85
CA ALA A 47 -20.52 -5.89 6.75
C ALA A 47 -20.60 -6.61 8.11
N VAL A 48 -20.53 -5.91 9.25
CA VAL A 48 -20.54 -6.52 10.60
C VAL A 48 -21.64 -7.57 10.79
N PRO A 49 -22.91 -7.35 10.44
CA PRO A 49 -23.95 -8.38 10.60
C PRO A 49 -23.64 -9.68 9.85
N LEU A 50 -23.02 -9.59 8.67
CA LEU A 50 -22.60 -10.76 7.89
C LEU A 50 -21.33 -11.41 8.48
N LEU A 51 -20.41 -10.62 9.03
CA LEU A 51 -19.21 -11.12 9.69
C LEU A 51 -19.57 -11.92 10.95
N GLU A 52 -20.49 -11.40 11.77
CA GLU A 52 -20.98 -12.08 12.98
C GLU A 52 -21.66 -13.41 12.66
N GLU A 53 -22.52 -13.46 11.63
CA GLU A 53 -23.15 -14.70 11.17
C GLU A 53 -22.13 -15.79 10.79
N LEU A 54 -20.99 -15.38 10.23
CA LEU A 54 -19.90 -16.28 9.85
C LEU A 54 -18.92 -16.57 11.01
N GLY A 55 -19.06 -15.89 12.15
CA GLY A 55 -18.14 -15.99 13.28
C GLY A 55 -16.80 -15.30 13.04
N VAL A 56 -16.77 -14.27 12.20
CA VAL A 56 -15.58 -13.45 11.92
C VAL A 56 -15.54 -12.26 12.86
N HIS A 57 -14.43 -12.07 13.56
CA HIS A 57 -14.22 -10.90 14.40
C HIS A 57 -13.74 -9.71 13.56
N PHE A 58 -14.33 -8.54 13.76
CA PHE A 58 -13.87 -7.29 13.16
C PHE A 58 -13.53 -6.29 14.25
N GLU A 59 -12.39 -5.62 14.10
CA GLU A 59 -11.98 -4.52 14.97
C GLU A 59 -11.42 -3.36 14.15
N GLN A 60 -11.94 -2.16 14.36
CA GLN A 60 -11.27 -0.94 13.92
C GLN A 60 -10.19 -0.60 14.96
N SER A 61 -8.93 -0.71 14.55
CA SER A 61 -7.80 -0.57 15.47
C SER A 61 -7.46 0.90 15.72
N ALA A 62 -6.82 1.18 16.86
CA ALA A 62 -6.38 2.54 17.20
C ALA A 62 -5.15 3.03 16.40
N SER A 63 -4.39 2.11 15.79
CA SER A 63 -3.25 2.40 14.92
C SER A 63 -2.90 1.20 14.05
N GLU A 64 -2.05 1.41 13.03
CA GLU A 64 -1.53 0.30 12.22
C GLU A 64 -0.69 -0.69 13.04
N ALA A 65 -0.03 -0.22 14.10
CA ALA A 65 0.72 -1.07 15.01
C ALA A 65 -0.20 -2.05 15.77
N ALA A 66 -1.32 -1.56 16.29
CA ALA A 66 -2.32 -2.40 16.94
C ALA A 66 -2.94 -3.39 15.95
N ALA A 67 -3.31 -2.91 14.74
CA ALA A 67 -3.83 -3.77 13.69
C ALA A 67 -2.83 -4.89 13.33
N ALA A 68 -1.58 -4.55 13.04
CA ALA A 68 -0.54 -5.53 12.72
C ALA A 68 -0.30 -6.53 13.85
N ALA A 69 -0.39 -6.11 15.12
CA ALA A 69 -0.25 -6.99 16.27
C ALA A 69 -1.37 -8.06 16.35
N MET A 70 -2.57 -7.78 15.83
CA MET A 70 -3.65 -8.78 15.75
C MET A 70 -3.25 -10.01 14.94
N LEU A 71 -2.29 -9.88 14.00
CA LEU A 71 -1.76 -11.01 13.24
C LEU A 71 -1.08 -12.08 14.12
N ALA A 72 -0.74 -11.76 15.36
CA ALA A 72 -0.23 -12.73 16.32
C ALA A 72 -1.19 -13.91 16.56
N ALA A 73 -2.51 -13.73 16.35
CA ALA A 73 -3.48 -14.82 16.46
C ALA A 73 -3.24 -15.95 15.42
N SER A 74 -2.63 -15.65 14.27
CA SER A 74 -2.27 -16.66 13.26
C SER A 74 -0.94 -17.38 13.54
N VAL A 75 -0.17 -17.00 14.58
CA VAL A 75 1.15 -17.59 14.85
C VAL A 75 1.03 -19.04 15.30
N ASN A 76 0.23 -19.31 16.34
CA ASN A 76 0.12 -20.65 16.94
C ASN A 76 -1.11 -21.43 16.46
N TYR A 77 -2.03 -20.79 15.73
CA TYR A 77 -3.31 -21.37 15.36
C TYR A 77 -3.51 -21.31 13.83
N PRO A 78 -4.26 -22.25 13.24
CA PRO A 78 -4.61 -22.23 11.82
C PRO A 78 -5.74 -21.21 11.53
N LEU A 79 -5.63 -20.01 12.10
CA LEU A 79 -6.56 -18.90 11.92
C LEU A 79 -6.13 -18.07 10.72
N ARG A 80 -7.03 -17.84 9.76
CA ARG A 80 -6.80 -16.88 8.68
C ARG A 80 -7.14 -15.47 9.17
N GLY A 81 -6.21 -14.53 9.06
CA GLY A 81 -6.38 -13.15 9.51
C GLY A 81 -5.96 -12.14 8.45
N ALA A 82 -6.71 -11.04 8.33
CA ALA A 82 -6.32 -9.92 7.47
C ALA A 82 -6.36 -8.59 8.20
N VAL A 83 -5.37 -7.74 7.93
CA VAL A 83 -5.27 -6.39 8.49
C VAL A 83 -5.01 -5.39 7.38
N SER A 84 -5.39 -4.12 7.57
CA SER A 84 -5.30 -3.13 6.50
C SER A 84 -4.92 -1.72 6.93
N TRP A 85 -4.16 -1.01 6.09
CA TRP A 85 -3.81 0.41 6.25
C TRP A 85 -3.22 1.04 4.97
N LYS A 86 -2.98 2.35 5.03
CA LYS A 86 -2.34 3.09 3.93
C LYS A 86 -0.82 2.90 3.89
N SER A 87 -0.36 2.54 2.70
CA SER A 87 0.99 2.71 2.15
C SER A 87 2.16 2.39 3.09
N VAL A 88 3.33 2.83 2.68
CA VAL A 88 4.57 2.76 3.45
C VAL A 88 4.46 3.48 4.80
N VAL A 89 3.67 4.55 4.94
CA VAL A 89 3.63 5.32 6.19
C VAL A 89 2.88 4.59 7.30
N GLY A 90 1.78 3.91 6.99
CA GLY A 90 1.12 3.02 7.95
C GLY A 90 2.00 1.82 8.24
N THR A 91 2.74 1.34 7.23
CA THR A 91 3.73 0.27 7.40
C THR A 91 4.90 0.68 8.31
N ASN A 92 5.31 1.95 8.31
CA ASN A 92 6.29 2.48 9.27
C ASN A 92 5.80 2.33 10.72
N VAL A 93 4.53 2.68 10.96
CA VAL A 93 3.88 2.55 12.28
C VAL A 93 3.74 1.07 12.67
N ALA A 94 3.37 0.19 11.73
CA ALA A 94 3.21 -1.25 11.93
C ALA A 94 4.51 -2.06 12.02
N SER A 95 5.65 -1.46 11.64
CA SER A 95 6.91 -2.17 11.35
C SER A 95 7.41 -3.07 12.48
N ASP A 96 7.25 -2.68 13.75
CA ASP A 96 7.69 -3.48 14.90
C ASP A 96 6.87 -4.77 15.03
N ALA A 97 5.55 -4.67 15.02
CA ALA A 97 4.64 -5.81 15.07
C ALA A 97 4.85 -6.74 13.87
N LEU A 98 5.01 -6.17 12.67
CA LEU A 98 5.30 -6.94 11.45
C LEU A 98 6.63 -7.69 11.54
N SER A 99 7.67 -7.05 12.07
CA SER A 99 8.99 -7.69 12.25
C SER A 99 8.88 -8.89 13.18
N ASN A 100 8.11 -8.77 14.27
CA ASN A 100 7.88 -9.85 15.23
C ASN A 100 7.09 -11.02 14.62
N VAL A 101 5.95 -10.75 13.99
CA VAL A 101 5.10 -11.78 13.35
C VAL A 101 5.85 -12.46 12.20
N ALA A 102 6.57 -11.69 11.38
CA ALA A 102 7.35 -12.26 10.29
C ALA A 102 8.50 -13.12 10.81
N SER A 103 9.16 -12.73 11.93
CA SER A 103 10.22 -13.50 12.58
C SER A 103 9.71 -14.87 13.01
N GLY A 104 8.74 -14.92 13.93
CA GLY A 104 8.18 -16.19 14.42
C GLY A 104 7.52 -17.04 13.33
N GLY A 105 7.00 -16.40 12.28
CA GLY A 105 6.22 -17.05 11.24
C GLY A 105 4.78 -17.29 11.67
N VAL A 106 3.96 -17.73 10.74
CA VAL A 106 2.52 -17.96 10.97
C VAL A 106 2.12 -19.39 10.62
N ARG A 107 1.25 -19.97 11.43
CA ARG A 107 0.64 -21.27 11.16
C ARG A 107 -0.62 -21.14 10.31
N GLY A 108 -1.47 -20.17 10.63
CA GLY A 108 -2.62 -19.78 9.81
C GLY A 108 -2.22 -18.72 8.79
N GLY A 109 -3.02 -18.56 7.73
CA GLY A 109 -2.72 -17.56 6.71
C GLY A 109 -2.88 -16.13 7.26
N ALA A 110 -1.85 -15.30 7.12
CA ALA A 110 -1.87 -13.90 7.56
C ALA A 110 -1.66 -12.97 6.37
N MET A 111 -2.60 -12.03 6.18
CA MET A 111 -2.59 -11.09 5.06
C MET A 111 -2.55 -9.63 5.55
N ILE A 112 -1.72 -8.82 4.90
CA ILE A 112 -1.65 -7.38 5.10
C ILE A 112 -2.12 -6.70 3.81
N ILE A 113 -3.22 -5.97 3.84
CA ILE A 113 -3.77 -5.27 2.67
C ILE A 113 -3.35 -3.81 2.73
N ILE A 114 -2.54 -3.38 1.76
CA ILE A 114 -1.85 -2.09 1.78
C ILE A 114 -2.23 -1.28 0.56
N GLY A 115 -2.66 -0.04 0.78
CA GLY A 115 -3.01 0.90 -0.28
C GLY A 115 -1.83 1.77 -0.67
N GLU A 116 -1.33 1.69 -1.91
CA GLU A 116 -0.17 2.47 -2.36
C GLU A 116 -0.55 3.51 -3.42
N ASP A 117 0.07 4.69 -3.37
CA ASP A 117 -0.18 5.82 -4.27
C ASP A 117 1.12 6.60 -4.49
N TYR A 118 1.51 6.79 -5.76
CA TYR A 118 2.69 7.53 -6.23
C TYR A 118 2.34 8.90 -6.86
N GLY A 119 1.05 9.17 -7.10
CA GLY A 119 0.55 10.32 -7.85
C GLY A 119 0.12 11.51 -7.01
N GLU A 120 0.42 11.51 -5.70
CA GLU A 120 0.03 12.56 -4.75
C GLU A 120 -1.51 12.79 -4.69
N GLY A 121 -2.32 11.89 -5.24
CA GLY A 121 -3.77 12.03 -5.27
C GLY A 121 -4.42 11.79 -3.90
N SER A 122 -3.75 11.05 -3.03
CA SER A 122 -4.29 10.59 -1.76
C SER A 122 -3.26 10.34 -0.64
N SER A 123 -1.96 10.32 -0.95
CA SER A 123 -0.86 10.08 0.01
C SER A 123 0.05 11.30 0.21
N ILE A 124 0.61 11.43 1.41
CA ILE A 124 1.51 12.53 1.82
C ILE A 124 2.98 12.19 1.52
N MET A 125 3.35 10.90 1.59
CA MET A 125 4.72 10.43 1.34
C MET A 125 4.71 9.40 0.22
N GLN A 126 5.61 9.58 -0.73
CA GLN A 126 5.72 8.82 -1.97
C GLN A 126 6.90 7.84 -1.87
N GLU A 127 6.82 6.89 -0.94
CA GLU A 127 7.82 5.81 -0.74
C GLU A 127 7.17 4.43 -0.96
N ARG A 128 7.99 3.37 -0.99
CA ARG A 128 7.55 2.02 -1.38
C ARG A 128 7.39 1.09 -0.19
N THR A 129 6.27 0.39 -0.11
CA THR A 129 6.07 -0.71 0.85
C THR A 129 7.00 -1.90 0.56
N HIS A 130 7.44 -2.06 -0.69
CA HIS A 130 8.35 -3.12 -1.15
C HIS A 130 9.59 -3.30 -0.26
N ALA A 131 10.15 -2.21 0.27
CA ALA A 131 11.29 -2.26 1.18
C ALA A 131 10.99 -3.04 2.47
N PHE A 132 9.76 -2.95 3.00
CA PHE A 132 9.33 -3.68 4.21
C PHE A 132 9.12 -5.17 3.96
N ALA A 133 8.58 -5.52 2.79
CA ALA A 133 8.46 -6.90 2.33
C ALA A 133 9.85 -7.57 2.31
N MET A 134 10.83 -6.91 1.69
CA MET A 134 12.21 -7.40 1.64
C MET A 134 12.89 -7.42 3.01
N LYS A 135 12.80 -6.32 3.78
CA LYS A 135 13.39 -6.19 5.13
C LYS A 135 12.94 -7.31 6.06
N SER A 136 11.65 -7.63 6.05
CA SER A 136 11.06 -8.58 7.01
C SER A 136 10.90 -9.98 6.44
N GLN A 137 11.19 -10.17 5.14
CA GLN A 137 10.91 -11.37 4.36
C GLN A 137 9.43 -11.79 4.43
N MET A 138 8.55 -10.87 4.04
CA MET A 138 7.12 -11.09 3.81
C MET A 138 6.85 -11.06 2.32
N TRP A 139 5.95 -11.90 1.81
CA TRP A 139 5.72 -11.99 0.36
C TRP A 139 4.80 -10.87 -0.11
N LEU A 140 5.13 -10.22 -1.22
CA LEU A 140 4.39 -9.10 -1.80
C LEU A 140 3.68 -9.52 -3.08
N LEU A 141 2.36 -9.39 -3.05
CA LEU A 141 1.45 -9.53 -4.18
C LEU A 141 1.05 -8.14 -4.66
N ASP A 142 1.16 -7.88 -5.96
CA ASP A 142 0.69 -6.66 -6.62
C ASP A 142 -0.18 -7.06 -7.82
N PRO A 143 -1.44 -7.50 -7.58
CA PRO A 143 -2.32 -8.01 -8.62
C PRO A 143 -2.57 -6.96 -9.70
N ARG A 144 -2.61 -7.44 -10.95
CA ARG A 144 -3.19 -6.68 -12.06
C ARG A 144 -4.58 -6.13 -11.70
N PRO A 145 -4.91 -4.86 -12.04
CA PRO A 145 -6.23 -4.27 -11.79
C PRO A 145 -7.34 -4.94 -12.62
N HIS A 146 -7.75 -6.13 -12.20
CA HIS A 146 -8.74 -7.01 -12.81
C HIS A 146 -9.38 -7.86 -11.72
N LEU A 147 -10.69 -7.73 -11.54
CA LEU A 147 -11.41 -8.25 -10.37
C LEU A 147 -11.20 -9.76 -10.12
N PRO A 148 -11.28 -10.65 -11.14
CA PRO A 148 -10.95 -12.06 -10.96
C PRO A 148 -9.53 -12.30 -10.44
N LYS A 149 -8.54 -11.52 -10.90
CA LYS A 149 -7.14 -11.66 -10.49
C LYS A 149 -6.91 -11.14 -9.06
N ILE A 150 -7.56 -10.04 -8.69
CA ILE A 150 -7.52 -9.51 -7.32
C ILE A 150 -8.13 -10.53 -6.33
N VAL A 151 -9.30 -11.08 -6.67
CA VAL A 151 -9.97 -12.12 -5.87
C VAL A 151 -9.11 -13.37 -5.74
N GLU A 152 -8.53 -13.82 -6.86
CA GLU A 152 -7.58 -14.94 -6.86
C GLU A 152 -6.37 -14.66 -5.97
N MET A 153 -5.76 -13.47 -6.04
CA MET A 153 -4.60 -13.14 -5.19
C MET A 153 -4.93 -13.11 -3.70
N VAL A 154 -6.16 -12.74 -3.31
CA VAL A 154 -6.58 -12.86 -1.90
C VAL A 154 -6.65 -14.32 -1.48
N GLU A 155 -7.36 -15.15 -2.25
CA GLU A 155 -7.55 -16.57 -1.93
C GLU A 155 -6.20 -17.32 -1.91
N ARG A 156 -5.40 -17.13 -2.95
CA ARG A 156 -4.07 -17.71 -3.12
C ARG A 156 -3.04 -17.12 -2.15
N GLY A 157 -3.20 -15.87 -1.73
CA GLY A 157 -2.33 -15.25 -0.73
C GLY A 157 -2.41 -15.92 0.64
N PHE A 158 -3.61 -16.33 1.07
CA PHE A 158 -3.73 -17.14 2.29
C PHE A 158 -3.08 -18.52 2.15
N GLU A 159 -3.29 -19.19 1.02
CA GLU A 159 -2.68 -20.49 0.75
C GLU A 159 -1.15 -20.41 0.68
N LEU A 160 -0.59 -19.37 0.04
CA LEU A 160 0.84 -19.06 0.04
C LEU A 160 1.37 -18.84 1.46
N SER A 161 0.64 -18.08 2.26
CA SER A 161 1.00 -17.79 3.64
C SER A 161 1.10 -19.09 4.46
N GLU A 162 0.11 -19.97 4.32
CA GLU A 162 0.05 -21.27 4.99
C GLU A 162 1.12 -22.25 4.49
N ALA A 163 1.34 -22.31 3.17
CA ALA A 163 2.32 -23.20 2.55
C ALA A 163 3.77 -22.87 2.93
N SER A 164 4.04 -21.59 3.20
CA SER A 164 5.37 -21.07 3.51
C SER A 164 5.56 -20.62 4.96
N ASN A 165 4.52 -20.69 5.80
CA ASN A 165 4.49 -20.15 7.15
C ASN A 165 4.90 -18.67 7.27
N THR A 166 4.56 -17.86 6.27
CA THR A 166 4.98 -16.45 6.15
C THR A 166 3.80 -15.51 5.93
N PRO A 167 3.73 -14.34 6.60
CA PRO A 167 2.74 -13.33 6.27
C PRO A 167 2.89 -12.81 4.82
N VAL A 168 1.77 -12.48 4.20
CA VAL A 168 1.69 -12.00 2.81
C VAL A 168 1.12 -10.59 2.78
N MET A 169 1.76 -9.70 2.04
CA MET A 169 1.28 -8.37 1.69
C MET A 169 0.52 -8.42 0.36
N LEU A 170 -0.66 -7.82 0.33
CA LEU A 170 -1.44 -7.53 -0.86
C LEU A 170 -1.41 -6.01 -1.09
N GLU A 171 -0.58 -5.57 -2.03
CA GLU A 171 -0.49 -4.18 -2.48
C GLU A 171 -1.63 -3.88 -3.44
N LEU A 172 -2.37 -2.80 -3.18
CA LEU A 172 -3.43 -2.29 -4.05
C LEU A 172 -3.17 -0.82 -4.33
N ARG A 173 -2.96 -0.50 -5.60
CA ARG A 173 -2.82 0.89 -6.04
C ARG A 173 -4.18 1.54 -6.25
N ILE A 174 -4.23 2.89 -6.30
CA ILE A 174 -5.48 3.66 -6.55
C ILE A 174 -6.35 3.02 -7.64
N ARG A 175 -5.75 2.69 -8.79
CA ARG A 175 -6.47 2.12 -9.93
C ARG A 175 -7.07 0.74 -9.63
N ALA A 176 -6.41 -0.08 -8.82
CA ALA A 176 -6.93 -1.37 -8.37
C ALA A 176 -8.00 -1.23 -7.28
N CYS A 177 -7.95 -0.17 -6.47
CA CYS A 177 -8.97 0.10 -5.46
C CYS A 177 -10.31 0.48 -6.12
N HIS A 178 -10.27 1.34 -7.15
CA HIS A 178 -11.44 1.89 -7.83
C HIS A 178 -11.77 1.25 -9.18
N VAL A 179 -11.12 0.14 -9.56
CA VAL A 179 -11.50 -0.58 -10.78
C VAL A 179 -12.89 -1.18 -10.59
N TYR A 180 -13.79 -0.91 -11.54
CA TYR A 180 -15.09 -1.55 -11.59
C TYR A 180 -15.04 -2.77 -12.51
N GLY A 181 -15.59 -3.89 -12.08
CA GLY A 181 -15.63 -5.08 -12.90
C GLY A 181 -16.53 -6.16 -12.34
N ARG A 182 -16.25 -7.40 -12.73
CA ARG A 182 -17.08 -8.56 -12.40
C ARG A 182 -16.27 -9.84 -12.25
N PHE A 183 -16.77 -10.76 -11.44
CA PHE A 183 -16.25 -12.12 -11.32
C PHE A 183 -17.36 -13.07 -10.85
N ILE A 184 -17.17 -14.38 -11.02
CA ILE A 184 -18.09 -15.39 -10.50
C ILE A 184 -17.74 -15.69 -9.05
N ALA A 185 -18.67 -15.40 -8.14
CA ALA A 185 -18.49 -15.58 -6.71
C ALA A 185 -18.46 -17.07 -6.32
N LYS A 186 -17.81 -17.33 -5.18
CA LYS A 186 -17.88 -18.58 -4.42
C LYS A 186 -18.69 -18.34 -3.15
N ASP A 187 -19.13 -19.40 -2.49
CA ASP A 187 -19.81 -19.26 -1.19
C ASP A 187 -18.89 -18.61 -0.16
N ASN A 188 -19.46 -17.76 0.68
CA ASN A 188 -18.78 -17.32 1.90
C ASN A 188 -18.59 -18.55 2.80
N ARG A 189 -17.45 -18.62 3.49
CA ARG A 189 -17.09 -19.75 4.34
C ARG A 189 -16.85 -19.24 5.76
N PRO A 190 -17.40 -19.89 6.80
CA PRO A 190 -16.94 -19.65 8.16
C PRO A 190 -15.47 -20.11 8.28
N PRO A 191 -14.71 -19.58 9.25
CA PRO A 191 -13.35 -20.04 9.48
C PRO A 191 -13.35 -21.52 9.90
N ALA A 192 -12.41 -22.30 9.37
CA ALA A 192 -12.30 -23.73 9.65
C ALA A 192 -11.92 -24.01 11.13
N PHE A 193 -11.21 -23.08 11.75
CA PHE A 193 -10.88 -23.07 13.17
C PHE A 193 -11.32 -21.71 13.73
N ARG A 194 -12.08 -21.68 14.84
CA ARG A 194 -12.68 -20.44 15.35
C ARG A 194 -11.80 -19.80 16.42
N LEU A 195 -11.95 -18.49 16.63
CA LEU A 195 -11.28 -17.77 17.70
C LEU A 195 -11.63 -18.34 19.08
N GLN A 196 -12.89 -18.74 19.28
CA GLN A 196 -13.34 -19.34 20.53
C GLN A 196 -12.64 -20.68 20.81
N ASP A 197 -12.31 -21.45 19.78
CA ASP A 197 -11.56 -22.70 19.94
C ASP A 197 -10.15 -22.41 20.48
N ALA A 198 -9.49 -21.37 19.95
CA ALA A 198 -8.19 -20.90 20.46
C ALA A 198 -8.25 -20.46 21.93
N MET A 199 -9.30 -19.72 22.30
CA MET A 199 -9.50 -19.23 23.66
C MET A 199 -9.80 -20.35 24.66
N ASN A 200 -10.64 -21.30 24.26
CA ASN A 200 -11.06 -22.41 25.12
C ASN A 200 -10.00 -23.51 25.21
N SER A 201 -9.09 -23.60 24.23
CA SER A 201 -8.02 -24.59 24.17
C SER A 201 -6.71 -23.95 23.68
N PRO A 202 -6.05 -23.14 24.52
CA PRO A 202 -4.86 -22.39 24.10
C PRO A 202 -3.67 -23.33 23.82
N VAL A 203 -3.00 -23.08 22.70
CA VAL A 203 -1.79 -23.78 22.25
C VAL A 203 -0.59 -22.85 22.44
N ARG A 204 0.50 -23.42 22.98
CA ARG A 204 1.74 -22.69 23.24
C ARG A 204 2.92 -23.36 22.55
N ASP A 205 3.53 -22.68 21.58
CA ASP A 205 4.85 -23.00 21.03
C ASP A 205 5.85 -21.88 21.34
N THR A 206 6.75 -22.13 22.28
CA THR A 206 7.79 -21.16 22.64
C THR A 206 8.81 -20.95 21.53
N ASN A 207 8.95 -21.91 20.60
CA ASN A 207 9.84 -21.77 19.45
C ASN A 207 9.30 -20.77 18.43
N ARG A 208 8.10 -20.21 18.60
CA ARG A 208 7.55 -19.14 17.76
C ARG A 208 7.67 -17.75 18.40
N ILE A 209 8.14 -17.66 19.64
CA ILE A 209 8.36 -16.40 20.35
C ILE A 209 9.72 -15.84 19.94
N VAL A 210 9.77 -14.55 19.62
CA VAL A 210 11.00 -13.84 19.20
C VAL A 210 11.90 -13.58 20.42
N LEU A 211 12.55 -14.63 20.89
CA LEU A 211 13.46 -14.62 22.03
C LEU A 211 14.64 -15.56 21.77
N PRO A 212 15.87 -15.22 22.16
CA PRO A 212 16.99 -16.15 22.08
C PRO A 212 16.73 -17.46 22.83
N PRO A 213 17.08 -18.63 22.26
CA PRO A 213 17.76 -18.82 20.97
C PRO A 213 16.83 -18.94 19.75
N ALA A 214 15.50 -18.93 19.93
CA ALA A 214 14.53 -19.17 18.86
C ALA A 214 14.62 -18.12 17.74
N ASN A 215 14.87 -16.85 18.06
CA ASN A 215 15.02 -15.78 17.06
C ASN A 215 16.13 -16.04 16.03
N PHE A 216 17.24 -16.66 16.43
CA PHE A 216 18.31 -17.05 15.51
C PHE A 216 17.87 -18.21 14.60
N LEU A 217 17.14 -19.17 15.16
CA LEU A 217 16.57 -20.28 14.39
C LEU A 217 15.49 -19.82 13.40
N HIS A 218 14.73 -18.76 13.74
CA HIS A 218 13.78 -18.13 12.83
C HIS A 218 14.44 -17.57 11.58
N GLU A 219 15.59 -16.91 11.74
CA GLU A 219 16.34 -16.35 10.61
C GLU A 219 16.79 -17.46 9.64
N ILE A 220 17.31 -18.56 10.19
CA ILE A 220 17.68 -19.75 9.40
C ILE A 220 16.44 -20.37 8.74
N GLU A 221 15.34 -20.55 9.48
CA GLU A 221 14.09 -21.12 8.96
C GLU A 221 13.53 -20.30 7.79
N LYS A 222 13.61 -18.97 7.86
CA LYS A 222 13.15 -18.09 6.78
C LYS A 222 13.87 -18.38 5.46
N VAL A 223 15.19 -18.52 5.50
CA VAL A 223 16.03 -18.71 4.32
C VAL A 223 16.03 -20.15 3.83
N GLU A 224 16.15 -21.13 4.73
CA GLU A 224 16.34 -22.54 4.36
C GLU A 224 15.01 -23.27 4.11
N ARG A 225 13.90 -22.80 4.68
CA ARG A 225 12.60 -23.49 4.60
C ARG A 225 11.52 -22.63 3.98
N ARG A 226 11.24 -21.45 4.54
CA ARG A 226 10.05 -20.65 4.20
C ARG A 226 10.15 -20.04 2.81
N LEU A 227 11.27 -19.40 2.47
CA LEU A 227 11.50 -18.85 1.13
C LEU A 227 11.48 -19.94 0.04
N PRO A 228 12.20 -21.08 0.17
CA PRO A 228 12.08 -22.17 -0.80
C PRO A 228 10.67 -22.77 -0.90
N ALA A 229 9.93 -22.87 0.21
CA ALA A 229 8.55 -23.34 0.18
C ALA A 229 7.63 -22.37 -0.58
N ALA A 230 7.80 -21.07 -0.36
CA ALA A 230 7.07 -20.04 -1.10
C ALA A 230 7.36 -20.12 -2.61
N ILE A 231 8.63 -20.19 -3.01
CA ILE A 231 9.02 -20.28 -4.43
C ILE A 231 8.42 -21.52 -5.08
N ARG A 232 8.55 -22.72 -4.47
CA ARG A 232 7.98 -23.95 -5.02
C ARG A 232 6.47 -23.85 -5.21
N TRP A 233 5.76 -23.37 -4.18
CA TRP A 233 4.32 -23.23 -4.23
C TRP A 233 3.89 -22.24 -5.32
N LEU A 234 4.61 -21.12 -5.46
CA LEU A 234 4.34 -20.12 -6.49
C LEU A 234 4.57 -20.65 -7.91
N GLU A 235 5.64 -21.42 -8.14
CA GLU A 235 5.91 -22.08 -9.42
C GLU A 235 4.82 -23.09 -9.80
N GLU A 236 4.26 -23.79 -8.80
CA GLU A 236 3.14 -24.72 -8.99
C GLU A 236 1.83 -23.98 -9.32
N GLN A 237 1.55 -22.87 -8.62
CA GLN A 237 0.29 -22.13 -8.83
C GLN A 237 0.31 -21.19 -10.03
N ARG A 238 1.49 -20.80 -10.55
CA ARG A 238 1.67 -19.95 -11.75
C ARG A 238 0.84 -18.66 -11.68
N LEU A 239 1.03 -17.89 -10.61
CA LEU A 239 0.22 -16.70 -10.32
C LEU A 239 0.52 -15.50 -11.23
N ASN A 240 1.75 -15.42 -11.76
CA ASN A 240 2.15 -14.43 -12.73
C ASN A 240 1.56 -14.75 -14.12
N GLU A 241 1.37 -13.73 -14.95
CA GLU A 241 0.71 -13.87 -16.24
C GLU A 241 1.66 -13.50 -17.40
N PHE A 242 1.46 -14.14 -18.55
CA PHE A 242 2.19 -13.84 -19.78
C PHE A 242 1.19 -13.42 -20.87
N PHE A 243 1.48 -12.34 -21.58
CA PHE A 243 0.63 -11.79 -22.65
C PHE A 243 1.43 -11.54 -23.93
N GLY A 244 0.71 -11.51 -25.06
CA GLY A 244 1.30 -11.29 -26.38
C GLY A 244 1.87 -12.57 -27.01
N PRO A 245 2.73 -12.44 -28.03
CA PRO A 245 3.34 -13.60 -28.67
C PRO A 245 4.27 -14.35 -27.70
N ALA A 246 4.40 -15.67 -27.92
CA ALA A 246 5.30 -16.50 -27.13
C ALA A 246 6.77 -16.21 -27.44
N ASP A 247 7.04 -15.76 -28.67
CA ASP A 247 8.35 -15.43 -29.22
C ASP A 247 8.49 -13.91 -29.46
N GLY A 248 9.73 -13.44 -29.46
CA GLY A 248 10.08 -12.06 -29.78
C GLY A 248 11.50 -11.75 -29.32
N ASP A 249 12.22 -10.89 -30.04
CA ASP A 249 13.59 -10.51 -29.70
C ASP A 249 13.67 -9.47 -28.57
N ILE A 250 12.53 -8.86 -28.21
CA ILE A 250 12.37 -7.92 -27.10
C ILE A 250 11.15 -8.28 -26.23
N GLY A 251 11.13 -7.84 -24.98
CA GLY A 251 9.99 -8.07 -24.07
C GLY A 251 9.79 -6.94 -23.06
N ILE A 252 8.66 -6.98 -22.33
CA ILE A 252 8.37 -6.05 -21.24
C ILE A 252 8.04 -6.86 -19.98
N ILE A 253 8.68 -6.51 -18.86
CA ILE A 253 8.36 -7.04 -17.53
C ILE A 253 7.68 -5.90 -16.76
N VAL A 254 6.53 -6.16 -16.15
CA VAL A 254 5.73 -5.10 -15.51
C VAL A 254 5.16 -5.57 -14.19
N GLN A 255 5.20 -4.69 -13.17
CA GLN A 255 4.45 -4.90 -11.94
C GLN A 255 2.94 -4.97 -12.23
N GLY A 256 2.22 -5.93 -11.65
CA GLY A 256 0.82 -6.16 -11.97
C GLY A 256 -0.05 -4.90 -11.87
N GLY A 257 0.11 -4.13 -10.79
CA GLY A 257 -0.63 -2.89 -10.55
C GLY A 257 -0.54 -1.84 -11.67
N ILE A 258 0.51 -1.89 -12.51
CA ILE A 258 0.77 -0.93 -13.60
C ILE A 258 0.25 -1.43 -14.96
N PHE A 259 -0.06 -2.71 -15.09
CA PHE A 259 -0.34 -3.36 -16.38
C PHE A 259 -1.38 -2.62 -17.24
N ASN A 260 -2.50 -2.20 -16.66
CA ASN A 260 -3.55 -1.53 -17.45
C ASN A 260 -3.06 -0.20 -18.05
N THR A 261 -2.20 0.53 -17.34
CA THR A 261 -1.60 1.77 -17.84
C THR A 261 -0.59 1.46 -18.96
N LEU A 262 0.20 0.40 -18.81
CA LEU A 262 1.12 -0.07 -19.86
C LEU A 262 0.34 -0.45 -21.13
N MET A 263 -0.73 -1.24 -21.01
CA MET A 263 -1.56 -1.63 -22.14
C MET A 263 -2.18 -0.43 -22.85
N ARG A 264 -2.57 0.60 -22.10
CA ARG A 264 -3.03 1.86 -22.68
C ARG A 264 -1.93 2.57 -23.47
N ALA A 265 -0.70 2.59 -22.99
CA ALA A 265 0.45 3.14 -23.70
C ALA A 265 0.75 2.36 -24.99
N LEU A 266 0.82 1.03 -24.91
CA LEU A 266 1.03 0.14 -26.06
C LEU A 266 -0.06 0.29 -27.12
N TYR A 267 -1.33 0.38 -26.71
CA TYR A 267 -2.43 0.64 -27.63
C TYR A 267 -2.22 1.94 -28.41
N ARG A 268 -1.83 3.03 -27.75
CA ARG A 268 -1.59 4.32 -28.42
C ARG A 268 -0.43 4.27 -29.40
N LEU A 269 0.57 3.43 -29.13
CA LEU A 269 1.69 3.16 -30.04
C LEU A 269 1.35 2.16 -31.16
N GLY A 270 0.12 1.60 -31.19
CA GLY A 270 -0.28 0.58 -32.16
C GLY A 270 0.34 -0.80 -31.91
N LEU A 271 0.83 -1.02 -30.69
CA LEU A 271 1.48 -2.26 -30.23
C LEU A 271 0.54 -3.14 -29.40
N ALA A 272 -0.68 -2.68 -29.12
CA ALA A 272 -1.74 -3.49 -28.57
C ALA A 272 -3.09 -3.13 -29.21
N ASP A 273 -4.08 -4.01 -29.10
CA ASP A 273 -5.46 -3.74 -29.49
C ASP A 273 -6.35 -3.37 -28.29
N ILE A 274 -7.61 -3.04 -28.56
CA ILE A 274 -8.60 -2.69 -27.53
C ILE A 274 -9.00 -3.87 -26.63
N TYR A 275 -8.68 -5.10 -27.04
CA TYR A 275 -8.99 -6.32 -26.30
C TYR A 275 -7.85 -6.74 -25.36
N GLY A 276 -6.74 -6.01 -25.38
CA GLY A 276 -5.59 -6.28 -24.53
C GLY A 276 -4.58 -7.25 -25.14
N ASN A 277 -4.66 -7.54 -26.44
CA ASN A 277 -3.65 -8.34 -27.12
C ASN A 277 -2.45 -7.47 -27.45
N SER A 278 -1.29 -7.79 -26.87
CA SER A 278 -0.02 -7.12 -27.15
C SER A 278 0.71 -7.77 -28.34
N ARG A 279 1.44 -6.97 -29.10
CA ARG A 279 2.39 -7.41 -30.14
C ARG A 279 3.79 -7.65 -29.60
N ILE A 280 4.06 -7.22 -28.37
CA ILE A 280 5.32 -7.45 -27.65
C ILE A 280 5.03 -8.45 -26.52
N PRO A 281 5.88 -9.48 -26.31
CA PRO A 281 5.78 -10.36 -25.15
C PRO A 281 5.80 -9.56 -23.83
N ILE A 282 4.85 -9.83 -22.93
CA ILE A 282 4.77 -9.18 -21.62
C ILE A 282 4.75 -10.23 -20.52
N TYR A 283 5.61 -10.07 -19.53
CA TYR A 283 5.58 -10.81 -18.27
C TYR A 283 5.03 -9.90 -17.15
N VAL A 284 3.90 -10.28 -16.58
CA VAL A 284 3.17 -9.53 -15.55
C VAL A 284 3.45 -10.15 -14.19
N MET A 285 4.18 -9.41 -13.37
CA MET A 285 4.53 -9.78 -12.00
C MET A 285 3.37 -9.42 -11.06
N ASN A 286 2.42 -10.34 -10.92
CA ASN A 286 1.41 -10.30 -9.86
C ASN A 286 2.01 -10.64 -8.48
N VAL A 287 3.16 -11.30 -8.47
CA VAL A 287 4.00 -11.56 -7.31
C VAL A 287 5.30 -10.78 -7.50
N THR A 288 5.47 -9.71 -6.75
CA THR A 288 6.62 -8.81 -6.84
C THR A 288 7.70 -9.15 -5.82
N TYR A 289 7.40 -9.97 -4.81
CA TYR A 289 8.40 -10.60 -3.94
C TYR A 289 7.79 -11.86 -3.27
N PRO A 290 8.48 -13.02 -3.22
CA PRO A 290 9.81 -13.27 -3.73
C PRO A 290 9.83 -13.31 -5.27
N TYR A 291 11.01 -13.07 -5.84
CA TYR A 291 11.20 -13.14 -7.29
C TYR A 291 11.27 -14.60 -7.76
N LEU A 292 10.50 -14.95 -8.78
CA LEU A 292 10.59 -16.26 -9.43
C LEU A 292 11.71 -16.25 -10.48
N GLU A 293 12.92 -16.63 -10.06
CA GLU A 293 14.09 -16.66 -10.95
C GLU A 293 13.83 -17.51 -12.21
N SER A 294 13.09 -18.63 -12.08
CA SER A 294 12.77 -19.53 -13.19
C SER A 294 11.93 -18.85 -14.27
N GLU A 295 10.88 -18.11 -13.88
CA GLU A 295 10.04 -17.34 -14.80
C GLU A 295 10.81 -16.19 -15.46
N ILE A 296 11.62 -15.46 -14.68
CA ILE A 296 12.46 -14.36 -15.18
C ILE A 296 13.46 -14.88 -16.21
N VAL A 297 14.19 -15.94 -15.89
CA VAL A 297 15.18 -16.55 -16.78
C VAL A 297 14.50 -17.09 -18.03
N GLY A 298 13.38 -17.80 -17.88
CA GLY A 298 12.61 -18.33 -19.00
C GLY A 298 12.12 -17.24 -19.94
N PHE A 299 11.61 -16.13 -19.40
CA PHE A 299 11.13 -15.00 -20.19
C PHE A 299 12.24 -14.26 -20.93
N CYS A 300 13.43 -14.14 -20.31
CA CYS A 300 14.55 -13.38 -20.86
C CYS A 300 15.47 -14.20 -21.77
N ALA A 301 15.47 -15.54 -21.69
CA ALA A 301 16.47 -16.40 -22.34
C ALA A 301 16.64 -16.17 -23.85
N ASP A 302 15.55 -15.85 -24.56
CA ASP A 302 15.51 -15.59 -26.00
C ASP A 302 15.43 -14.10 -26.36
N LYS A 303 15.46 -13.19 -25.37
CA LYS A 303 15.37 -11.75 -25.58
C LYS A 303 16.76 -11.12 -25.67
N ARG A 304 16.95 -10.26 -26.66
CA ARG A 304 18.08 -9.32 -26.71
C ARG A 304 17.93 -8.23 -25.64
N ALA A 305 16.71 -7.75 -25.41
CA ALA A 305 16.44 -6.68 -24.46
C ALA A 305 15.06 -6.79 -23.82
N VAL A 306 14.94 -6.34 -22.57
CA VAL A 306 13.66 -6.21 -21.86
C VAL A 306 13.52 -4.84 -21.21
N LEU A 307 12.29 -4.33 -21.15
CA LEU A 307 11.93 -3.15 -20.38
C LEU A 307 11.31 -3.56 -19.04
N MET A 308 11.90 -3.19 -17.92
CA MET A 308 11.31 -3.29 -16.59
C MET A 308 10.47 -2.06 -16.29
N VAL A 309 9.18 -2.27 -16.10
CA VAL A 309 8.22 -1.25 -15.70
C VAL A 309 7.92 -1.43 -14.22
N GLU A 310 8.71 -0.77 -13.38
CA GLU A 310 8.45 -0.61 -11.94
C GLU A 310 8.30 0.85 -11.53
N GLU A 311 7.31 1.13 -10.69
CA GLU A 311 7.01 2.49 -10.21
C GLU A 311 7.73 2.75 -8.87
N GLY A 312 8.15 4.00 -8.67
CA GLY A 312 8.82 4.43 -7.44
C GLY A 312 10.32 4.17 -7.39
N GLN A 313 10.96 4.73 -6.35
CA GLN A 313 12.38 4.55 -6.01
C GLN A 313 12.54 3.89 -4.63
N PRO A 314 13.61 3.12 -4.38
CA PRO A 314 14.60 2.61 -5.35
C PRO A 314 14.01 1.58 -6.32
N GLU A 315 14.71 1.29 -7.41
CA GLU A 315 14.37 0.30 -8.45
C GLU A 315 14.72 -1.14 -8.05
N PHE A 316 14.06 -1.64 -7.00
CA PHE A 316 14.34 -2.95 -6.40
C PHE A 316 14.25 -4.12 -7.40
N ILE A 317 13.30 -4.06 -8.34
CA ILE A 317 13.05 -5.19 -9.25
C ILE A 317 14.05 -5.16 -10.40
N GLU A 318 14.36 -4.01 -10.97
CA GLU A 318 15.38 -3.81 -12.01
C GLU A 318 16.76 -4.22 -11.48
N GLN A 319 17.11 -3.86 -10.25
CA GLN A 319 18.33 -4.31 -9.60
C GLN A 319 18.37 -5.84 -9.48
N ALA A 320 17.25 -6.47 -9.06
CA ALA A 320 17.13 -7.92 -8.94
C ALA A 320 17.22 -8.62 -10.31
N LEU A 321 16.57 -8.08 -11.34
CA LEU A 321 16.65 -8.60 -12.72
C LEU A 321 18.09 -8.59 -13.22
N ASN A 322 18.78 -7.46 -13.11
CA ASN A 322 20.19 -7.37 -13.50
C ASN A 322 21.06 -8.40 -12.76
N HIS A 323 20.83 -8.58 -11.45
CA HIS A 323 21.53 -9.59 -10.66
C HIS A 323 21.26 -11.02 -11.15
N ILE A 324 19.99 -11.40 -11.32
CA ILE A 324 19.56 -12.74 -11.74
C ILE A 324 20.11 -13.07 -13.12
N LEU A 325 19.95 -12.17 -14.09
CA LEU A 325 20.42 -12.38 -15.47
C LEU A 325 21.94 -12.55 -15.51
N ARG A 326 22.69 -11.71 -14.77
CA ARG A 326 24.15 -11.82 -14.72
C ARG A 326 24.62 -13.12 -14.07
N LYS A 327 23.97 -13.55 -12.98
CA LYS A 327 24.25 -14.81 -12.27
C LYS A 327 23.99 -16.03 -13.16
N LYS A 328 23.03 -15.95 -14.08
CA LYS A 328 22.66 -17.01 -15.03
C LYS A 328 23.35 -16.87 -16.40
N ASN A 329 24.27 -15.91 -16.55
CA ASN A 329 25.01 -15.61 -17.78
C ASN A 329 24.10 -15.32 -19.00
N LEU A 330 22.95 -14.70 -18.77
CA LEU A 330 22.11 -14.18 -19.84
C LEU A 330 22.64 -12.82 -20.30
N THR A 331 22.65 -12.61 -21.63
CA THR A 331 23.13 -11.37 -22.26
C THR A 331 22.01 -10.35 -22.50
N THR A 332 20.78 -10.68 -22.11
CA THR A 332 19.61 -9.81 -22.24
C THR A 332 19.85 -8.49 -21.53
N ARG A 333 19.78 -7.38 -22.28
CA ARG A 333 19.93 -6.03 -21.72
C ARG A 333 18.64 -5.61 -21.02
N VAL A 334 18.75 -5.15 -19.77
CA VAL A 334 17.62 -4.57 -19.03
C VAL A 334 17.62 -3.06 -19.26
N PHE A 335 16.46 -2.55 -19.65
CA PHE A 335 16.11 -1.14 -19.62
C PHE A 335 15.05 -0.95 -18.52
N GLY A 336 14.97 0.23 -17.95
CA GLY A 336 14.01 0.58 -16.92
C GLY A 336 14.14 2.04 -16.58
N LYS A 337 14.79 2.38 -15.46
CA LYS A 337 14.96 3.77 -14.99
C LYS A 337 15.87 4.64 -15.87
N ASP A 338 16.57 4.06 -16.84
CA ASP A 338 17.31 4.79 -17.87
C ASP A 338 16.39 5.42 -18.93
N VAL A 339 15.20 4.84 -19.15
CA VAL A 339 14.19 5.32 -20.11
C VAL A 339 12.88 5.76 -19.43
N LEU A 340 12.64 5.35 -18.19
CA LEU A 340 11.52 5.72 -17.34
C LEU A 340 11.99 6.57 -16.14
N PRO A 341 11.18 7.50 -15.62
CA PRO A 341 11.60 8.33 -14.50
C PRO A 341 11.76 7.52 -13.20
N LEU A 342 12.72 7.93 -12.37
CA LEU A 342 12.93 7.35 -11.02
C LEU A 342 11.84 7.73 -10.02
N ALA A 343 11.30 8.95 -10.14
CA ALA A 343 10.33 9.52 -9.22
C ALA A 343 9.07 9.99 -9.95
N GLY A 344 7.97 10.04 -9.19
CA GLY A 344 6.65 10.41 -9.68
C GLY A 344 5.86 9.23 -10.24
N GLU A 345 4.57 9.47 -10.46
CA GLU A 345 3.62 8.46 -10.94
C GLU A 345 3.81 8.10 -12.41
N TYR A 346 3.71 6.81 -12.71
CA TYR A 346 3.70 6.25 -14.04
C TYR A 346 2.32 6.40 -14.67
N THR A 347 2.01 7.62 -15.08
CA THR A 347 0.83 7.94 -15.87
C THR A 347 0.91 7.33 -17.27
N GLY A 348 -0.22 7.31 -17.99
CA GLY A 348 -0.24 6.88 -19.38
C GLY A 348 0.62 7.73 -20.33
N ALA A 349 0.99 8.95 -19.93
CA ALA A 349 1.95 9.78 -20.66
C ALA A 349 3.39 9.31 -20.43
N VAL A 350 3.75 9.10 -19.16
CA VAL A 350 5.07 8.63 -18.77
C VAL A 350 5.38 7.27 -19.40
N LEU A 351 4.44 6.31 -19.34
CA LEU A 351 4.64 5.00 -19.95
C LEU A 351 4.66 5.06 -21.48
N PHE A 352 3.89 5.96 -22.10
CA PHE A 352 3.95 6.16 -23.55
C PHE A 352 5.34 6.61 -23.98
N GLU A 353 5.89 7.65 -23.34
CA GLU A 353 7.23 8.16 -23.62
C GLU A 353 8.32 7.15 -23.30
N GLY A 354 8.24 6.46 -22.15
CA GLY A 354 9.24 5.48 -21.73
C GLY A 354 9.30 4.25 -22.65
N VAL A 355 8.14 3.72 -23.07
CA VAL A 355 8.10 2.64 -24.06
C VAL A 355 8.65 3.11 -25.41
N GLN A 356 8.36 4.34 -25.82
CA GLN A 356 8.90 4.90 -27.06
C GLN A 356 10.43 5.00 -27.03
N LYS A 357 11.00 5.53 -25.94
CA LYS A 357 12.46 5.58 -25.71
C LYS A 357 13.10 4.19 -25.69
N PHE A 358 12.45 3.21 -25.08
CA PHE A 358 12.91 1.81 -25.12
C PHE A 358 12.97 1.28 -26.55
N LEU A 359 11.91 1.47 -27.34
CA LEU A 359 11.86 1.02 -28.73
C LEU A 359 12.90 1.72 -29.62
N GLU A 360 13.15 3.01 -29.38
CA GLU A 360 14.24 3.74 -30.03
C GLU A 360 15.60 3.15 -29.66
N ALA A 361 15.85 2.88 -28.38
CA ALA A 361 17.12 2.35 -27.89
C ALA A 361 17.42 0.91 -28.36
N VAL A 362 16.42 0.19 -28.85
CA VAL A 362 16.56 -1.15 -29.42
C VAL A 362 16.33 -1.19 -30.94
N ASP A 363 16.30 -0.05 -31.63
CA ASP A 363 16.10 0.04 -33.09
C ASP A 363 14.81 -0.64 -33.58
N ARG A 364 13.74 -0.57 -32.76
CA ARG A 364 12.42 -1.19 -33.00
C ARG A 364 11.29 -0.17 -33.10
N LEU A 365 11.62 1.12 -33.10
CA LEU A 365 10.63 2.14 -33.42
C LEU A 365 10.31 2.03 -34.92
N ASP A 366 9.24 1.30 -35.25
CA ASP A 366 8.65 1.32 -36.59
C ASP A 366 8.40 2.78 -37.00
N GLU A 367 8.54 3.12 -38.30
CA GLU A 367 8.12 4.43 -38.85
C GLU A 367 6.60 4.70 -38.71
N ARG A 368 5.87 3.82 -38.01
CA ARG A 368 4.43 3.89 -37.77
C ARG A 368 4.12 5.08 -36.88
N LYS A 369 3.24 5.94 -37.38
CA LYS A 369 2.65 7.02 -36.59
C LYS A 369 1.83 6.41 -35.45
N PRO A 370 1.93 6.96 -34.22
CA PRO A 370 1.06 6.57 -33.11
C PRO A 370 -0.42 6.57 -33.53
N LEU A 371 -1.18 5.56 -33.08
CA LEU A 371 -2.63 5.47 -33.36
C LEU A 371 -3.40 6.66 -32.80
N LEU A 372 -2.92 7.20 -31.69
CA LEU A 372 -3.46 8.39 -31.05
C LEU A 372 -2.31 9.38 -30.80
N PRO A 373 -2.55 10.70 -30.96
CA PRO A 373 -1.54 11.70 -30.66
C PRO A 373 -1.07 11.56 -29.22
N ALA A 374 0.16 12.01 -28.94
CA ALA A 374 0.70 12.10 -27.59
C ALA A 374 -0.29 12.83 -26.65
N PRO A 375 -0.28 12.55 -25.32
CA PRO A 375 -1.18 13.22 -24.40
C PRO A 375 -0.99 14.73 -24.54
N VAL A 376 -2.10 15.46 -24.56
CA VAL A 376 -2.19 16.81 -25.12
C VAL A 376 -1.47 17.82 -24.23
N ALA A 377 -0.14 17.79 -24.21
CA ALA A 377 0.70 18.71 -23.45
C ALA A 377 0.38 20.16 -23.81
N GLU A 378 0.14 20.43 -25.10
CA GLU A 378 -0.22 21.77 -25.59
C GLU A 378 -1.56 22.28 -25.04
N ALA A 379 -2.57 21.41 -24.90
CA ALA A 379 -3.86 21.79 -24.30
C ALA A 379 -3.73 21.99 -22.80
N ALA A 380 -2.92 21.15 -22.12
CA ALA A 380 -2.63 21.32 -20.70
C ALA A 380 -1.93 22.68 -20.44
N GLU A 381 -0.90 23.04 -21.23
CA GLU A 381 -0.24 24.35 -21.13
C GLU A 381 -1.20 25.51 -21.38
N LYS A 382 -2.09 25.41 -22.38
CA LYS A 382 -3.12 26.44 -22.65
C LYS A 382 -4.14 26.56 -21.52
N LEU A 383 -4.37 25.49 -20.76
CA LEU A 383 -5.30 25.46 -19.63
C LEU A 383 -4.68 25.95 -18.31
N LYS A 384 -3.36 25.82 -18.12
CA LYS A 384 -2.66 26.29 -16.91
C LYS A 384 -2.98 27.73 -16.49
N PRO A 385 -3.03 28.75 -17.37
CA PRO A 385 -3.32 30.12 -16.95
C PRO A 385 -4.79 30.38 -16.62
N VAL A 386 -5.72 29.51 -17.06
CA VAL A 386 -7.17 29.71 -16.90
C VAL A 386 -7.79 28.84 -15.81
N VAL A 387 -7.17 27.69 -15.49
CA VAL A 387 -7.64 26.79 -14.43
C VAL A 387 -6.98 27.21 -13.11
N PRO A 388 -7.74 27.73 -12.13
CA PRO A 388 -7.16 28.09 -10.85
C PRO A 388 -6.62 26.85 -10.13
N PRO A 389 -5.49 26.98 -9.41
CA PRO A 389 -4.98 25.88 -8.61
C PRO A 389 -6.02 25.51 -7.54
N ARG A 390 -6.21 24.21 -7.32
CA ARG A 390 -7.05 23.67 -6.24
C ARG A 390 -6.16 22.94 -5.24
N PRO A 391 -5.34 23.67 -4.46
CA PRO A 391 -4.58 23.03 -3.40
C PRO A 391 -5.54 22.51 -2.31
N ALA A 392 -5.05 21.60 -1.49
CA ALA A 392 -5.80 21.16 -0.32
C ALA A 392 -6.14 22.35 0.60
N GLY A 393 -7.34 22.35 1.16
CA GLY A 393 -7.86 23.49 1.90
C GLY A 393 -9.04 23.13 2.78
N PHE A 394 -9.35 23.99 3.74
CA PHE A 394 -10.52 23.84 4.59
C PHE A 394 -11.82 23.88 3.77
N CYS A 395 -12.76 23.00 4.10
CA CYS A 395 -14.11 23.04 3.56
C CYS A 395 -14.79 24.40 3.83
N THR A 396 -15.70 24.79 2.95
CA THR A 396 -16.59 25.93 3.22
C THR A 396 -17.38 25.67 4.49
N GLY A 397 -17.29 26.58 5.46
CA GLY A 397 -17.93 26.42 6.77
C GLY A 397 -17.17 25.53 7.76
N CYS A 398 -15.92 25.13 7.46
CA CYS A 398 -15.13 24.32 8.37
C CYS A 398 -14.98 25.00 9.76
N PRO A 399 -15.29 24.29 10.86
CA PRO A 399 -15.27 24.84 12.22
C PRO A 399 -13.86 25.10 12.76
N GLU A 400 -12.81 24.65 12.06
CA GLU A 400 -11.42 24.93 12.44
C GLU A 400 -10.96 26.32 11.96
N ARG A 401 -11.63 26.92 10.97
CA ARG A 401 -11.23 28.22 10.41
C ARG A 401 -11.16 29.34 11.48
N PRO A 402 -12.11 29.45 12.43
CA PRO A 402 -12.02 30.41 13.53
C PRO A 402 -10.77 30.22 14.41
N ILE A 403 -10.29 28.99 14.61
CA ILE A 403 -9.06 28.70 15.38
C ILE A 403 -7.88 29.40 14.72
N PHE A 404 -7.70 29.21 13.42
CA PHE A 404 -6.61 29.83 12.67
C PHE A 404 -6.79 31.33 12.47
N SER A 405 -8.03 31.83 12.37
CA SER A 405 -8.30 33.27 12.42
C SER A 405 -7.85 33.90 13.75
N ALA A 406 -8.11 33.24 14.88
CA ALA A 406 -7.64 33.70 16.19
C ALA A 406 -6.11 33.69 16.27
N MET A 407 -5.45 32.65 15.73
CA MET A 407 -3.99 32.60 15.63
C MET A 407 -3.40 33.73 14.78
N LYS A 408 -4.08 34.19 13.71
CA LYS A 408 -3.64 35.38 12.95
C LYS A 408 -3.79 36.68 13.71
N ILE A 409 -4.82 36.81 14.55
CA ILE A 409 -4.96 37.96 15.44
C ILE A 409 -3.82 37.95 16.45
N LEU A 410 -3.56 36.80 17.07
CA LEU A 410 -2.44 36.60 17.99
C LEU A 410 -1.09 36.94 17.35
N GLU A 411 -0.87 36.55 16.09
CA GLU A 411 0.36 36.88 15.35
C GLU A 411 0.52 38.38 15.10
N ARG A 412 -0.58 39.15 14.94
CA ARG A 412 -0.49 40.62 14.81
C ARG A 412 -0.01 41.29 16.10
N GLU A 413 -0.38 40.74 17.25
CA GLU A 413 -0.06 41.29 18.57
C GLU A 413 1.34 40.86 19.04
N MET A 414 1.68 39.57 18.85
CA MET A 414 2.92 39.00 19.37
C MET A 414 4.02 38.86 18.30
N GLY A 415 3.71 39.06 17.03
CA GLY A 415 4.56 38.65 15.90
C GLY A 415 4.53 37.14 15.64
N PRO A 416 5.32 36.63 14.68
CA PRO A 416 5.33 35.22 14.30
C PRO A 416 5.59 34.26 15.49
N VAL A 417 4.90 33.13 15.49
CA VAL A 417 5.05 32.06 16.49
C VAL A 417 5.39 30.76 15.75
N HIS A 418 6.26 29.94 16.32
CA HIS A 418 6.55 28.63 15.76
C HIS A 418 5.35 27.70 15.99
N VAL A 419 4.78 27.18 14.91
CA VAL A 419 3.65 26.27 14.95
C VAL A 419 4.03 24.94 14.30
N SER A 420 4.00 23.84 15.05
CA SER A 420 4.14 22.50 14.49
C SER A 420 2.75 21.91 14.24
N CYS A 421 2.45 21.58 12.98
CA CYS A 421 1.17 21.02 12.59
C CYS A 421 1.27 19.50 12.50
N ASP A 422 0.24 18.81 12.98
CA ASP A 422 0.09 17.38 12.78
C ASP A 422 -0.57 17.08 11.41
N ILE A 423 -0.66 15.81 11.00
CA ILE A 423 -1.45 15.42 9.82
C ILE A 423 -2.94 15.50 10.17
N GLY A 424 -3.74 16.19 9.36
CA GLY A 424 -5.19 16.35 9.54
C GLY A 424 -5.71 17.59 8.83
N CYS A 425 -6.99 17.94 9.03
CA CYS A 425 -7.58 19.13 8.42
C CYS A 425 -6.85 20.42 8.83
N HIS A 426 -6.37 20.48 10.07
CA HIS A 426 -5.59 21.59 10.62
C HIS A 426 -4.28 21.84 9.86
N LEU A 427 -3.72 20.83 9.17
CA LEU A 427 -2.52 20.99 8.34
C LEU A 427 -2.72 22.02 7.21
N PHE A 428 -3.95 22.16 6.72
CA PHE A 428 -4.26 23.08 5.63
C PHE A 428 -4.09 24.56 6.03
N SER A 429 -3.88 24.86 7.31
CA SER A 429 -3.53 26.21 7.76
C SER A 429 -2.20 26.72 7.20
N ILE A 430 -1.30 25.84 6.77
CA ILE A 430 0.00 26.21 6.20
C ILE A 430 -0.17 27.01 4.90
N LEU A 431 -1.29 26.81 4.20
CA LEU A 431 -1.58 27.45 2.93
C LEU A 431 -2.40 28.75 3.11
N PRO A 432 -2.49 29.60 2.07
CA PRO A 432 -3.41 30.74 2.07
C PRO A 432 -4.85 30.32 2.40
N PRO A 433 -5.61 31.13 3.17
CA PRO A 433 -5.26 32.49 3.61
C PRO A 433 -4.51 32.58 4.94
N PHE A 434 -4.29 31.47 5.64
CA PHE A 434 -3.77 31.50 7.01
C PHE A 434 -2.24 31.62 7.02
N ASN A 435 -1.53 30.80 6.24
CA ASN A 435 -0.07 30.73 6.27
C ASN A 435 0.48 30.52 7.70
N ILE A 436 -0.12 29.58 8.44
CA ILE A 436 0.23 29.18 9.81
C ILE A 436 0.73 27.74 9.80
N GLY A 437 1.92 27.51 10.34
CA GLY A 437 2.56 26.20 10.45
C GLY A 437 3.96 26.21 9.84
N ASN A 438 4.89 25.55 10.51
CA ASN A 438 6.31 25.50 10.17
C ASN A 438 6.74 24.09 9.76
N THR A 439 6.21 23.06 10.42
CA THR A 439 6.63 21.67 10.25
C THR A 439 5.45 20.72 10.37
N THR A 440 5.58 19.55 9.73
CA THR A 440 4.68 18.41 9.89
C THR A 440 5.50 17.14 9.86
N MET A 441 5.46 16.38 10.96
CA MET A 441 6.36 15.25 11.19
C MET A 441 5.67 13.88 11.09
N GLY A 442 4.34 13.85 11.00
CA GLY A 442 3.55 12.62 10.93
C GLY A 442 2.23 12.75 11.69
N TYR A 443 1.52 11.63 11.82
CA TYR A 443 0.21 11.58 12.45
C TYR A 443 0.33 11.23 13.95
N GLY A 444 -0.02 12.19 14.80
CA GLY A 444 0.22 12.16 16.24
C GLY A 444 1.66 12.45 16.62
N LEU A 445 2.40 13.25 15.83
CA LEU A 445 3.81 13.60 16.07
C LEU A 445 4.06 15.13 16.17
N GLY A 446 3.04 15.97 15.99
CA GLY A 446 3.19 17.42 15.95
C GLY A 446 3.84 18.01 17.20
N TRP A 447 3.42 17.58 18.40
CA TRP A 447 4.01 18.10 19.64
C TRP A 447 5.42 17.55 19.90
N ALA A 448 5.67 16.30 19.53
CA ALA A 448 7.01 15.72 19.55
C ALA A 448 7.96 16.49 18.63
N GLY A 449 7.49 16.90 17.45
CA GLY A 449 8.24 17.74 16.50
C GLY A 449 8.62 19.11 17.07
N ALA A 450 7.81 19.66 17.98
CA ALA A 450 8.11 20.91 18.68
C ALA A 450 8.96 20.72 19.97
N SER A 451 9.24 19.48 20.38
CA SER A 451 9.88 19.19 21.68
C SER A 451 11.31 19.75 21.80
N ALA A 452 12.04 19.87 20.68
CA ALA A 452 13.38 20.44 20.65
C ALA A 452 13.41 21.92 21.06
N PHE A 453 12.28 22.63 20.98
CA PHE A 453 12.14 24.01 21.42
C PHE A 453 11.82 24.14 22.91
N ASN A 454 11.94 23.08 23.72
CA ASN A 454 11.79 23.13 25.17
C ASN A 454 12.99 23.83 25.86
N VAL A 455 13.18 25.11 25.52
CA VAL A 455 14.22 26.00 26.03
C VAL A 455 13.58 27.33 26.44
N ARG A 456 14.27 28.11 27.27
CA ARG A 456 13.78 29.44 27.66
C ARG A 456 13.86 30.39 26.47
N GLY A 457 12.71 30.91 26.04
CA GLY A 457 12.59 31.92 25.01
C GLY A 457 11.53 32.96 25.38
N ALA A 458 11.43 34.04 24.59
CA ALA A 458 10.40 35.07 24.77
C ALA A 458 8.99 34.58 24.38
N LYS A 459 8.88 33.45 23.67
CA LYS A 459 7.63 32.87 23.17
C LYS A 459 7.66 31.35 23.35
N ARG A 460 6.49 30.76 23.56
CA ARG A 460 6.27 29.31 23.53
C ARG A 460 5.97 28.86 22.11
N THR A 461 6.33 27.64 21.76
CA THR A 461 5.86 27.02 20.52
C THR A 461 4.47 26.44 20.69
N ILE A 462 3.73 26.32 19.58
CA ILE A 462 2.38 25.74 19.56
C ILE A 462 2.42 24.49 18.68
N ALA A 463 1.86 23.39 19.16
CA ALA A 463 1.54 22.24 18.35
C ALA A 463 0.03 22.17 18.11
N VAL A 464 -0.41 22.01 16.87
CA VAL A 464 -1.82 21.84 16.52
C VAL A 464 -2.03 20.41 16.05
N MET A 465 -2.96 19.70 16.69
CA MET A 465 -3.23 18.28 16.48
C MET A 465 -4.73 18.02 16.53
N GLY A 466 -5.24 17.10 15.71
CA GLY A 466 -6.62 16.60 15.87
C GLY A 466 -6.70 15.52 16.95
N ASP A 467 -7.88 15.30 17.52
CA ASP A 467 -8.18 14.18 18.43
C ASP A 467 -7.76 12.80 17.87
N GLY A 468 -7.94 12.55 16.57
CA GLY A 468 -7.45 11.32 15.95
C GLY A 468 -5.92 11.17 16.02
N GLY A 469 -5.18 12.25 15.77
CA GLY A 469 -3.71 12.24 15.93
C GLY A 469 -3.32 12.04 17.39
N PHE A 470 -4.09 12.61 18.31
CA PHE A 470 -3.90 12.48 19.75
C PHE A 470 -4.03 11.02 20.22
N TRP A 471 -5.12 10.34 19.83
CA TRP A 471 -5.36 8.95 20.21
C TRP A 471 -4.50 7.94 19.46
N HIS A 472 -4.11 8.26 18.23
CA HIS A 472 -3.25 7.39 17.42
C HIS A 472 -1.84 7.26 18.02
N ASN A 473 -1.11 8.38 18.15
CA ASN A 473 0.26 8.39 18.68
C ASN A 473 0.56 9.59 19.58
N GLY A 474 -0.25 10.66 19.53
CA GLY A 474 0.05 11.94 20.18
C GLY A 474 0.11 11.86 21.70
N LEU A 475 -0.68 10.99 22.32
CA LEU A 475 -0.60 10.74 23.76
C LEU A 475 0.80 10.23 24.16
N ASN A 476 1.33 9.23 23.46
CA ASN A 476 2.62 8.63 23.79
C ASN A 476 3.80 9.49 23.31
N SER A 477 3.79 9.90 22.04
CA SER A 477 4.92 10.63 21.43
C SER A 477 5.03 12.07 21.94
N GLY A 478 3.89 12.71 22.20
CA GLY A 478 3.77 14.10 22.56
C GLY A 478 3.59 14.28 24.06
N VAL A 479 2.44 13.83 24.60
CA VAL A 479 2.04 14.13 25.99
C VAL A 479 2.95 13.47 27.01
N VAL A 480 3.16 12.15 26.91
CA VAL A 480 4.03 11.43 27.84
C VAL A 480 5.45 12.00 27.79
N ASN A 481 5.97 12.26 26.59
CA ASN A 481 7.29 12.87 26.40
C ASN A 481 7.37 14.29 27.00
N ALA A 482 6.35 15.11 26.80
CA ALA A 482 6.29 16.48 27.33
C ALA A 482 6.22 16.49 28.87
N VAL A 483 5.39 15.64 29.47
CA VAL A 483 5.29 15.50 30.94
C VAL A 483 6.62 15.05 31.52
N PHE A 484 7.24 14.02 30.92
CA PHE A 484 8.52 13.50 31.37
C PHE A 484 9.64 14.57 31.32
N ASN A 485 9.67 15.37 30.26
CA ASN A 485 10.69 16.40 30.04
C ASN A 485 10.29 17.79 30.57
N ARG A 486 9.17 17.91 31.29
CA ARG A 486 8.63 19.18 31.82
C ARG A 486 8.56 20.27 30.76
N ASN A 487 8.04 19.91 29.59
CA ASN A 487 7.92 20.80 28.44
C ASN A 487 6.82 21.85 28.68
N ASP A 488 7.15 23.12 28.43
CA ASP A 488 6.24 24.28 28.62
C ASP A 488 5.64 24.81 27.30
N ASN A 489 5.83 24.08 26.19
CA ASN A 489 5.18 24.38 24.92
C ASN A 489 3.68 24.05 24.96
N ILE A 490 2.90 24.66 24.06
CA ILE A 490 1.44 24.57 24.04
C ILE A 490 1.01 23.48 23.06
N LEU A 491 0.18 22.54 23.52
CA LEU A 491 -0.55 21.63 22.64
C LEU A 491 -2.00 22.13 22.51
N LEU A 492 -2.43 22.37 21.27
CA LEU A 492 -3.82 22.63 20.90
C LEU A 492 -4.39 21.38 20.23
N VAL A 493 -5.36 20.74 20.90
CA VAL A 493 -6.10 19.60 20.36
C VAL A 493 -7.42 20.09 19.76
N VAL A 494 -7.63 19.82 18.48
CA VAL A 494 -8.90 20.04 17.79
C VAL A 494 -9.73 18.77 17.94
N ASP A 495 -10.72 18.84 18.82
CA ASP A 495 -11.63 17.74 19.11
C ASP A 495 -12.86 17.82 18.20
N ASN A 496 -12.96 16.92 17.23
CA ASN A 496 -14.05 16.88 16.26
C ASN A 496 -14.74 15.51 16.17
N ASN A 497 -14.39 14.56 17.05
CA ASN A 497 -15.00 13.23 17.20
C ASN A 497 -14.92 12.30 15.98
N TYR A 498 -14.11 12.57 14.96
CA TYR A 498 -13.96 11.64 13.81
C TYR A 498 -12.73 11.95 12.95
N SER A 499 -12.29 10.98 12.16
CA SER A 499 -11.19 11.17 11.20
C SER A 499 -11.63 11.97 9.97
N ALA A 500 -11.73 13.29 10.13
CA ALA A 500 -12.36 14.20 9.16
C ALA A 500 -11.69 14.23 7.78
N ALA A 501 -10.36 14.16 7.74
CA ALA A 501 -9.60 14.28 6.49
C ALA A 501 -9.75 13.05 5.57
N THR A 502 -10.18 11.90 6.10
CA THR A 502 -10.22 10.60 5.37
C THR A 502 -11.61 10.04 5.17
N GLY A 503 -12.67 10.74 5.59
CA GLY A 503 -14.06 10.33 5.35
C GLY A 503 -14.96 10.26 6.58
N GLY A 504 -14.49 10.65 7.76
CA GLY A 504 -15.31 10.74 8.96
C GLY A 504 -15.45 9.43 9.73
N GLN A 505 -14.43 8.58 9.70
CA GLN A 505 -14.41 7.33 10.47
C GLN A 505 -14.35 7.58 11.98
N ASP A 506 -14.97 6.68 12.75
CA ASP A 506 -14.95 6.71 14.21
C ASP A 506 -13.52 6.55 14.77
N LEU A 507 -13.31 7.13 15.95
CA LEU A 507 -12.07 7.21 16.71
C LEU A 507 -12.38 6.96 18.20
N PRO A 508 -11.36 6.80 19.08
CA PRO A 508 -11.61 6.62 20.50
C PRO A 508 -12.36 7.78 21.21
N SER A 509 -12.40 8.97 20.60
CA SER A 509 -13.19 10.14 21.06
C SER A 509 -14.62 10.21 20.50
N SER A 510 -15.02 9.31 19.60
CA SER A 510 -16.32 9.33 18.90
C SER A 510 -17.52 8.98 19.76
#